data_AF-A0A6N7YW94-F1
#
_entry.id   AF-A0A6N7YW94-F1
#
_cell.length_a   1.000
_cell.length_b   1.000
_cell.length_c   1.000
_cell.angle_alpha   90.00
_cell.angle_beta   90.00
_cell.angle_gamma   90.00
#
_symmetry.space_group_name_H-M   'P 1'
#
loop_
_entity.id
_entity.type
_entity.pdbx_description
1 polymer ?
#
loop_
_entity_poly.entity_id
_entity_poly.type
_entity_poly.pdbx_seq_one_letter_code
_entity_poly.pdbx_strand_id
1 'polypeptide(L)'
;MHVTALVVALIGCAGIIGLGTRFLLTPRRATLDFGVAADNLRALTAIKGVRDITSGVVPLVVWAAAGPATLGWALVAAALTPVGDAIIVRTNGGKLSTALGIHGLTAGLLVAAGLVLALG
;
A
#
# COMPACT_ATOMS: atom_id res chain seq x y z
N MET A 1 -28.73 2.36 8.91
CA MET A 1 -27.76 3.23 8.23
C MET A 1 -26.30 2.83 8.49
N HIS A 2 -25.84 2.72 9.75
CA HIS A 2 -24.44 2.35 10.05
C HIS A 2 -24.01 0.97 9.52
N VAL A 3 -24.80 -0.08 9.76
CA VAL A 3 -24.46 -1.44 9.26
C VAL A 3 -24.36 -1.45 7.73
N THR A 4 -25.29 -0.81 7.04
CA THR A 4 -25.26 -0.67 5.58
C THR A 4 -23.98 0.04 5.12
N ALA A 5 -23.60 1.14 5.75
CA ALA A 5 -22.37 1.86 5.43
C ALA A 5 -21.13 1.00 5.67
N LEU A 6 -21.08 0.24 6.76
CA LEU A 6 -19.98 -0.68 7.07
C LEU A 6 -19.86 -1.79 6.01
N VAL A 7 -20.97 -2.40 5.61
CA VAL A 7 -20.99 -3.44 4.57
C VAL A 7 -20.47 -2.88 3.25
N VAL A 8 -20.94 -1.69 2.85
CA VAL A 8 -20.46 -1.02 1.63
C VAL A 8 -18.96 -0.74 1.72
N ALA A 9 -18.47 -0.26 2.86
CA ALA A 9 -17.04 0.00 3.07
C ALA A 9 -16.21 -1.29 2.96
N LEU A 10 -16.64 -2.38 3.59
CA LEU A 10 -15.94 -3.68 3.53
C LEU A 10 -15.90 -4.25 2.12
N ILE A 11 -17.02 -4.18 1.38
CA ILE A 11 -17.06 -4.57 -0.04
C ILE A 11 -16.11 -3.70 -0.86
N GLY A 12 -16.09 -2.39 -0.61
CA GLY A 12 -15.16 -1.46 -1.25
C GLY A 12 -13.69 -1.82 -0.99
N CYS A 13 -13.33 -2.09 0.26
CA CYS A 13 -11.98 -2.53 0.62
C CYS A 13 -11.60 -3.84 -0.09
N ALA A 14 -12.49 -4.84 -0.09
CA ALA A 14 -12.26 -6.10 -0.79
C ALA A 14 -12.11 -5.89 -2.31
N GLY A 15 -12.94 -5.03 -2.90
CA GLY A 15 -12.84 -4.66 -4.32
C GLY A 15 -11.53 -3.97 -4.67
N ILE A 16 -11.08 -3.01 -3.85
CA ILE A 16 -9.80 -2.32 -4.03
C ILE A 16 -8.63 -3.31 -3.95
N ILE A 17 -8.63 -4.22 -2.97
CA ILE A 17 -7.63 -5.28 -2.85
C ILE A 17 -7.63 -6.14 -4.11
N GLY A 18 -8.80 -6.63 -4.53
CA GLY A 18 -8.95 -7.45 -5.74
C GLY A 18 -8.44 -6.73 -7.00
N LEU A 19 -8.80 -5.47 -7.21
CA LEU A 19 -8.28 -4.65 -8.31
C LEU A 19 -6.76 -4.50 -8.24
N GLY A 20 -6.22 -4.25 -7.04
CA GLY A 20 -4.78 -4.17 -6.79
C GLY A 20 -4.03 -5.46 -7.18
N THR A 21 -4.54 -6.63 -6.76
CA THR A 21 -3.95 -7.93 -7.07
C THR A 21 -3.87 -8.20 -8.57
N ARG A 22 -4.83 -7.70 -9.37
CA ARG A 22 -4.80 -7.87 -10.84
C ARG A 22 -3.59 -7.21 -11.50
N PHE A 23 -3.04 -6.14 -10.91
CA PHE A 23 -1.81 -5.52 -11.41
C PHE A 23 -0.56 -6.39 -11.17
N LEU A 24 -0.64 -7.38 -10.28
CA LEU A 24 0.43 -8.37 -10.07
C LEU A 24 0.25 -9.60 -10.97
N LEU A 25 -0.99 -10.09 -11.10
CA LEU A 25 -1.28 -11.35 -11.81
C LEU A 25 -1.50 -11.17 -13.32
N THR A 26 -2.13 -10.07 -13.73
CA THR A 26 -2.51 -9.80 -15.12
C THR A 26 -2.22 -8.33 -15.51
N PRO A 27 -0.97 -7.85 -15.36
CA PRO A 27 -0.63 -6.43 -15.43
C PRO A 27 -1.12 -5.74 -16.71
N ARG A 28 -0.89 -6.36 -17.89
CA ARG A 28 -1.31 -5.78 -19.17
C ARG A 28 -2.82 -5.52 -19.24
N ARG A 29 -3.64 -6.50 -18.84
CA ARG A 29 -5.10 -6.37 -18.84
C ARG A 29 -5.56 -5.39 -17.76
N ALA A 30 -4.96 -5.42 -16.58
CA ALA A 30 -5.30 -4.51 -15.49
C ALA A 30 -5.04 -3.04 -15.87
N THR A 31 -3.94 -2.74 -16.57
CA THR A 31 -3.65 -1.39 -17.05
C THR A 31 -4.60 -0.92 -18.15
N LEU A 32 -4.98 -1.82 -19.07
CA LEU A 32 -6.01 -1.52 -20.08
C LEU A 32 -7.38 -1.25 -19.43
N ASP A 33 -7.77 -2.08 -18.46
CA ASP A 33 -9.02 -1.91 -17.70
C ASP A 33 -9.01 -0.66 -16.80
N PHE A 34 -7.82 -0.20 -16.37
CA PHE A 34 -7.65 1.11 -15.72
C PHE A 34 -7.92 2.28 -16.68
N GLY A 35 -7.88 2.04 -18.00
CA GLY A 35 -8.18 3.02 -19.03
C GLY A 35 -6.95 3.67 -19.66
N VAL A 36 -5.75 3.08 -19.53
CA VAL A 36 -4.52 3.60 -20.15
C VAL A 36 -3.79 2.52 -20.94
N ALA A 37 -2.98 2.92 -21.92
CA ALA A 37 -2.14 1.98 -22.66
C ALA A 37 -1.16 1.27 -21.72
N ALA A 38 -0.97 -0.04 -21.93
CA ALA A 38 -0.22 -0.90 -21.01
C ALA A 38 1.27 -0.55 -20.88
N ASP A 39 1.83 0.11 -21.90
CA ASP A 39 3.23 0.55 -22.01
C ASP A 39 3.43 2.04 -21.68
N ASN A 40 2.37 2.75 -21.26
CA ASN A 40 2.47 4.16 -20.90
C ASN A 40 3.16 4.34 -19.53
N LEU A 41 4.48 4.49 -19.55
CA LEU A 41 5.29 4.66 -18.33
C LEU A 41 4.85 5.86 -17.49
N ARG A 42 4.49 6.99 -18.11
CA ARG A 42 4.05 8.20 -17.38
C ARG A 42 2.76 7.93 -16.61
N ALA A 43 1.82 7.19 -17.19
CA ALA A 43 0.60 6.80 -16.49
C ALA A 43 0.91 5.87 -15.31
N LEU A 44 1.79 4.89 -15.49
CA LEU A 44 2.18 3.97 -14.42
C LEU A 44 2.90 4.67 -13.26
N THR A 45 3.82 5.59 -13.54
CA THR A 45 4.49 6.36 -12.48
C THR A 45 3.55 7.33 -11.77
N ALA A 46 2.59 7.92 -12.47
CA ALA A 46 1.54 8.73 -11.85
C ALA A 46 0.62 7.89 -10.94
N ILE A 47 0.19 6.71 -11.38
CA ILE A 47 -0.61 5.77 -10.56
C ILE A 47 0.15 5.39 -9.29
N LYS A 48 1.44 5.05 -9.42
CA LYS A 48 2.29 4.75 -8.24
C LYS A 48 2.38 5.96 -7.32
N GLY A 49 2.69 7.14 -7.85
CA GLY A 49 2.83 8.36 -7.05
C GLY A 49 1.57 8.69 -6.24
N VAL A 50 0.38 8.59 -6.85
CA VAL A 50 -0.89 8.81 -6.14
C VAL A 50 -1.10 7.78 -5.03
N ARG A 51 -0.77 6.50 -5.26
CA ARG A 51 -0.88 5.44 -4.24
C ARG A 51 0.11 5.62 -3.09
N ASP A 52 1.34 6.03 -3.38
CA ASP A 52 2.36 6.29 -2.37
C ASP A 52 1.96 7.49 -1.49
N ILE A 53 1.48 8.59 -2.10
CA ILE A 53 0.95 9.76 -1.37
C ILE A 53 -0.23 9.35 -0.49
N THR A 54 -1.20 8.61 -1.05
CA THR A 54 -2.37 8.12 -0.30
C THR A 54 -1.96 7.25 0.88
N SER A 55 -0.92 6.41 0.71
CA SER A 55 -0.40 5.54 1.77
C SER A 55 0.24 6.31 2.93
N GLY A 56 0.71 7.55 2.70
CA GLY A 56 1.15 8.45 3.76
C GLY A 56 0.01 9.25 4.40
N VAL A 57 -0.96 9.70 3.60
CA VAL A 57 -2.10 10.50 4.08
C VAL A 57 -3.06 9.66 4.94
N VAL A 58 -3.35 8.42 4.57
CA VAL A 58 -4.30 7.56 5.30
C VAL A 58 -3.89 7.36 6.77
N PRO A 59 -2.64 6.96 7.10
CA PRO A 59 -2.20 6.89 8.50
C PRO A 59 -2.32 8.21 9.26
N LEU A 60 -2.05 9.35 8.62
CA LEU A 60 -2.21 10.67 9.26
C LEU A 60 -3.67 10.96 9.62
N VAL A 61 -4.60 10.63 8.73
CA VAL A 61 -6.05 10.77 8.98
C VAL A 61 -6.49 9.82 10.09
N VAL A 62 -6.03 8.57 10.07
CA VAL A 62 -6.31 7.58 11.13
C VAL A 62 -5.81 8.09 12.48
N TRP A 63 -4.60 8.64 12.52
CA TRP A 63 -4.04 9.22 13.75
C TRP A 63 -4.88 10.38 14.26
N ALA A 64 -5.23 11.33 13.39
CA ALA A 64 -6.02 12.50 13.75
C ALA A 64 -7.43 12.12 14.26
N ALA A 65 -8.01 11.03 13.74
CA ALA A 65 -9.36 10.60 14.08
C ALA A 65 -9.43 9.63 15.28
N ALA A 66 -8.41 8.79 15.47
CA ALA A 66 -8.49 7.63 16.37
C ALA A 66 -7.27 7.47 17.31
N GLY A 67 -6.28 8.37 17.23
CA GLY A 67 -5.16 8.41 18.16
C GLY A 67 -3.98 7.46 17.85
N PRO A 68 -2.95 7.46 18.71
CA PRO A 68 -1.69 6.77 18.44
C PRO A 68 -1.80 5.25 18.30
N ALA A 69 -2.66 4.60 19.08
CA ALA A 69 -2.83 3.14 19.02
C ALA A 69 -3.37 2.68 17.66
N THR A 70 -4.37 3.38 17.11
CA THR A 70 -4.91 3.07 15.78
C THR A 70 -3.93 3.44 14.66
N LEU A 71 -3.16 4.53 14.82
CA LEU A 71 -2.03 4.82 13.94
C LEU A 71 -1.05 3.64 13.93
N GLY A 72 -0.72 3.08 15.09
CA GLY A 72 0.19 1.95 15.21
C GLY A 72 -0.21 0.77 14.32
N TRP A 73 -1.47 0.34 14.41
CA TRP A 73 -2.01 -0.71 13.55
C TRP A 73 -2.04 -0.33 12.06
N ALA A 74 -2.33 0.93 11.74
CA ALA A 74 -2.27 1.43 10.37
C ALA A 74 -0.84 1.38 9.79
N LEU A 75 0.19 1.69 10.58
CA LEU A 75 1.59 1.59 10.15
C LEU A 75 2.02 0.15 9.92
N VAL A 76 1.61 -0.79 10.79
CA VAL A 76 1.86 -2.23 10.59
C VAL A 76 1.23 -2.72 9.28
N ALA A 77 -0.02 -2.32 8.99
CA ALA A 77 -0.66 -2.64 7.73
C ALA A 77 0.04 -1.97 6.53
N ALA A 78 0.45 -0.71 6.67
CA ALA A 78 1.15 0.04 5.61
C ALA A 78 2.52 -0.57 5.26
N ALA A 79 3.15 -1.30 6.18
CA ALA A 79 4.41 -2.00 5.94
C ALA A 79 4.33 -3.07 4.83
N LEU A 80 3.12 -3.54 4.47
CA LEU A 80 2.93 -4.44 3.33
C LEU A 80 3.45 -3.84 2.01
N THR A 81 3.32 -2.52 1.82
CA THR A 81 3.80 -1.83 0.61
C THR A 81 5.32 -1.92 0.45
N PRO A 82 6.15 -1.46 1.40
CA PRO A 82 7.60 -1.60 1.28
C PRO A 82 8.07 -3.06 1.30
N VAL A 83 7.38 -4.00 1.96
CA VAL A 83 7.68 -5.44 1.80
C VAL A 83 7.49 -5.89 0.35
N GLY A 84 6.35 -5.55 -0.26
CA GLY A 84 6.07 -5.82 -1.66
C GLY A 84 7.11 -5.19 -2.59
N ASP A 85 7.46 -3.92 -2.35
CA ASP A 85 8.47 -3.22 -3.14
C ASP A 85 9.85 -3.89 -3.05
N ALA A 86 10.28 -4.34 -1.86
CA ALA A 86 11.54 -5.07 -1.70
C ALA A 86 11.56 -6.34 -2.56
N ILE A 87 10.45 -7.10 -2.57
CA ILE A 87 10.29 -8.31 -3.39
C ILE A 87 10.32 -7.94 -4.89
N ILE A 88 9.59 -6.91 -5.30
CA ILE A 88 9.56 -6.43 -6.69
C ILE A 88 10.96 -6.04 -7.16
N VAL A 89 11.70 -5.25 -6.37
CA VAL A 89 13.08 -4.86 -6.70
C VAL A 89 13.95 -6.09 -6.92
N ARG A 90 13.90 -7.10 -6.03
CA ARG A 90 14.74 -8.30 -6.16
C ARG A 90 14.35 -9.20 -7.33
N THR A 91 13.07 -9.37 -7.56
CA THR A 91 12.55 -10.24 -8.63
C THR A 91 12.71 -9.64 -10.02
N ASN A 92 12.98 -8.34 -10.12
CA ASN A 92 13.16 -7.62 -11.39
C ASN A 92 14.60 -7.10 -11.59
N GLY A 93 15.60 -7.78 -11.03
CA GLY A 93 17.03 -7.48 -11.30
C GLY A 93 17.59 -6.25 -10.56
N GLY A 94 16.84 -5.66 -9.63
CA GLY A 94 17.30 -4.54 -8.82
C GLY A 94 18.33 -4.93 -7.74
N LYS A 95 19.07 -3.94 -7.23
CA LYS A 95 20.15 -4.14 -6.25
C LYS A 95 19.62 -4.64 -4.91
N LEU A 96 20.34 -5.58 -4.29
CA LEU A 96 20.01 -6.09 -2.95
C LEU A 96 20.05 -4.98 -1.90
N SER A 97 21.03 -4.08 -2.01
CA SER A 97 21.16 -2.91 -1.12
C SER A 97 19.95 -1.97 -1.20
N THR A 98 19.35 -1.80 -2.38
CA THR A 98 18.11 -1.01 -2.53
C THR A 98 16.92 -1.74 -1.91
N ALA A 99 16.77 -3.04 -2.19
CA ALA A 99 15.67 -3.82 -1.66
C ALA A 99 15.67 -3.88 -0.12
N LEU A 100 16.83 -4.14 0.50
CA LEU A 100 16.92 -4.24 1.95
C LEU A 100 17.11 -2.87 2.62
N GLY A 101 17.99 -2.04 2.08
CA GLY A 101 18.38 -0.77 2.71
C GLY A 101 17.34 0.33 2.60
N ILE A 102 16.53 0.36 1.54
CA ILE A 102 15.41 1.29 1.42
C ILE A 102 14.14 0.59 1.89
N HIS A 103 13.67 -0.39 1.13
CA HIS A 103 12.34 -0.95 1.34
C HIS A 103 12.27 -1.84 2.60
N GLY A 104 13.23 -2.75 2.79
CA GLY A 104 13.30 -3.58 3.99
C GLY A 104 13.41 -2.76 5.28
N LEU A 105 14.25 -1.72 5.27
CA LEU A 105 14.40 -0.80 6.40
C LEU A 105 13.10 -0.03 6.65
N THR A 106 12.47 0.55 5.62
CA THR A 106 11.17 1.24 5.78
C THR A 106 10.12 0.28 6.35
N ALA A 107 10.00 -0.94 5.84
CA ALA A 107 9.08 -1.94 6.37
C ALA A 107 9.35 -2.24 7.85
N GLY A 108 10.61 -2.50 8.21
CA GLY A 108 11.01 -2.76 9.59
C GLY A 108 10.71 -1.60 10.53
N LEU A 109 10.97 -0.35 10.10
CA LEU A 109 10.66 0.85 10.89
C LEU A 109 9.16 1.04 11.09
N LEU A 110 8.35 0.85 10.05
CA LEU A 110 6.89 0.95 10.17
C LEU A 110 6.31 -0.11 11.11
N VAL A 111 6.80 -1.35 11.02
CA VAL A 111 6.38 -2.43 11.94
C VAL A 111 6.82 -2.11 13.36
N ALA A 112 8.09 -1.74 13.58
CA ALA A 112 8.61 -1.48 14.92
C ALA A 112 7.89 -0.30 15.59
N ALA A 113 7.82 0.85 14.93
CA ALA A 113 7.10 2.01 15.43
C ALA A 113 5.60 1.72 15.59
N GLY A 114 5.02 0.99 14.63
CA GLY A 114 3.61 0.62 14.65
C GLY A 114 3.25 -0.25 15.85
N LEU A 115 4.05 -1.28 16.14
CA LEU A 115 3.83 -2.17 17.30
C LEU A 115 4.04 -1.43 18.63
N VAL A 116 5.03 -0.54 18.71
CA VAL A 116 5.25 0.30 19.91
C VAL A 116 4.03 1.19 20.16
N LEU A 117 3.52 1.86 19.13
CA LEU A 117 2.35 2.73 19.26
C LEU A 117 1.05 1.95 19.52
N ALA A 118 0.91 0.74 18.96
CA ALA A 118 -0.30 -0.06 19.06
C ALA A 118 -0.44 -0.81 20.39
N LEU A 119 0.68 -1.19 21.02
CA LEU A 119 0.72 -2.04 22.21
C LEU A 119 1.23 -1.33 23.48
N GLY A 120 1.83 -0.15 23.35
CA GLY A 120 2.29 0.71 24.45
C GLY A 120 1.27 1.76 24.83
#